data_AF-A0A812L7Y3-F1
#
_entry.id   AF-A0A812L7Y3-F1
#
_cell.length_a   1.000
_cell.length_b   1.000
_cell.length_c   1.000
_cell.angle_alpha   90.00
_cell.angle_beta   90.00
_cell.angle_gamma   90.00
#
_symmetry.space_group_name_H-M   'P 1'
#
loop_
_entity.id
_entity.type
_entity.pdbx_description
1 polymer ?
#
loop_
_entity_poly.entity_id
_entity_poly.type
_entity_poly.pdbx_seq_one_letter_code
_entity_poly.pdbx_strand_id
1 'polypeptide(L)'
;MMWCSGQWPVPRRSLHPTCLMCGRLVCGPHKQMVQQLDAGPVRRLHDGTPFLRLNPSRMCRRISSPWSLPEQEVTEHPAWAEAETDALIAAVKSAGHMGWPAVRQHLETSGFVRTDAQCQVQWRQIADPLCRMDGLDKMGPQDGTRLRETGDGNVGERWQWRDQAIMAEIQELHSDSERPASQELGGGLIVWTPLLSCYLSSTSICHPPSVLLPDTIQEDFLIGLSAFFRTPMTDRTGLLNKDCSLRLTVLEPVPDRDHSFCKSLAAVMDARAAYLVSRAQSRGCQLEVLWSGGIDSTSLLVAMLRALYPGWRPWNSDTGFEGDKKHHPAGMIVRCSADSIVEYPWFHENVLLPLHEAGAITIEPLADAEEVSKLWEAPSSRMTITGECGDQIFGSQLLEAAFVKSELTALYEHGLDAPWQDTVLHALLDMGIVRPDYKERWLHWFRPFVEKCPLRIVSAFDLLWWLNVACKWQTVCLRLFQRRPRLCWADLDRIVHFFQTEDFQQWSFVPENHAAKMPDHRKWSTYKQPLKEYILDFTQDKEYFEKKLKAGSLCQVNDASRFVILGIDDKLNVLRFGQTCCLPV
;
A
#
# COMPACT_ATOMS: atom_id res chain seq x y z
N MET A 1 15.31 38.41 -54.55
CA MET A 1 14.77 39.72 -54.96
C MET A 1 13.96 40.26 -53.78
N MET A 2 14.13 41.56 -53.44
CA MET A 2 13.37 42.41 -52.48
C MET A 2 13.10 41.84 -51.06
N TRP A 3 13.65 42.41 -49.97
CA TRP A 3 13.26 43.66 -49.25
C TRP A 3 11.85 43.58 -48.62
N CYS A 4 11.61 44.08 -47.40
CA CYS A 4 12.25 45.22 -46.72
C CYS A 4 12.44 45.08 -45.19
N SER A 5 13.18 46.04 -44.62
CA SER A 5 13.52 46.20 -43.19
C SER A 5 12.61 47.20 -42.45
N GLY A 6 12.68 47.22 -41.11
CA GLY A 6 12.07 48.26 -40.26
C GLY A 6 12.72 48.29 -38.86
N GLN A 7 13.02 49.49 -38.34
CA GLN A 7 13.88 49.69 -37.16
C GLN A 7 13.13 50.01 -35.84
N TRP A 8 13.90 49.87 -34.75
CA TRP A 8 13.75 50.33 -33.35
C TRP A 8 13.18 51.76 -33.14
N PRO A 9 12.71 52.19 -31.93
CA PRO A 9 13.44 51.99 -30.65
C PRO A 9 12.66 51.83 -29.32
N VAL A 10 13.44 51.52 -28.29
CA VAL A 10 13.11 51.46 -26.85
C VAL A 10 13.05 52.86 -26.21
N PRO A 11 12.22 53.06 -25.17
CA PRO A 11 12.66 53.83 -24.01
C PRO A 11 12.49 53.09 -22.67
N ARG A 12 13.44 53.31 -21.75
CA ARG A 12 13.35 52.92 -20.34
C ARG A 12 12.54 53.96 -19.55
N ARG A 13 11.72 53.53 -18.57
CA ARG A 13 11.93 53.84 -17.13
C ARG A 13 10.84 53.23 -16.23
N SER A 14 11.25 53.04 -14.97
CA SER A 14 10.51 52.58 -13.80
C SER A 14 9.30 53.45 -13.41
N LEU A 15 8.31 52.86 -12.73
CA LEU A 15 7.65 53.38 -11.51
C LEU A 15 6.67 52.36 -10.90
N HIS A 16 6.96 51.89 -9.67
CA HIS A 16 5.96 51.63 -8.61
C HIS A 16 5.72 53.00 -7.90
N PRO A 17 4.66 53.27 -7.09
CA PRO A 17 4.01 52.33 -6.16
C PRO A 17 2.48 52.52 -5.86
N THR A 18 2.00 51.76 -4.87
CA THR A 18 0.91 52.04 -3.89
C THR A 18 -0.59 52.01 -4.26
N CYS A 19 -1.24 50.97 -3.73
CA CYS A 19 -2.42 50.97 -2.83
C CYS A 19 -3.56 52.00 -2.95
N LEU A 20 -4.81 51.50 -2.88
CA LEU A 20 -5.83 52.06 -1.97
C LEU A 20 -6.88 50.99 -1.55
N MET A 21 -7.34 51.08 -0.30
CA MET A 21 -8.31 50.18 0.34
C MET A 21 -9.74 50.74 0.33
N CYS A 22 -10.76 49.86 0.48
CA CYS A 22 -11.77 49.87 1.57
C CYS A 22 -13.09 49.16 1.15
N GLY A 23 -13.76 48.41 2.07
CA GLY A 23 -15.20 48.08 1.87
C GLY A 23 -15.80 46.74 2.37
N ARG A 24 -15.48 46.27 3.58
CA ARG A 24 -16.19 45.28 4.46
C ARG A 24 -17.17 44.19 3.93
N LEU A 25 -16.93 42.98 4.47
CA LEU A 25 -17.76 41.76 4.54
C LEU A 25 -19.19 41.92 5.08
N VAL A 26 -20.07 40.99 4.64
CA VAL A 26 -20.80 39.94 5.43
C VAL A 26 -21.67 39.14 4.41
N CYS A 27 -21.87 37.80 4.42
CA CYS A 27 -21.51 36.71 5.36
C CYS A 27 -20.95 35.46 4.60
N GLY A 28 -20.99 34.26 5.21
CA GLY A 28 -20.61 32.95 4.61
C GLY A 28 -21.79 32.06 4.16
N PRO A 29 -21.62 30.72 3.99
CA PRO A 29 -20.43 29.88 4.20
C PRO A 29 -19.66 29.56 2.90
N HIS A 30 -18.44 29.05 3.05
CA HIS A 30 -17.39 29.18 2.04
C HIS A 30 -17.44 28.19 0.86
N LYS A 31 -17.29 28.76 -0.34
CA LYS A 31 -16.82 28.09 -1.57
C LYS A 31 -15.56 28.80 -2.08
N GLN A 32 -14.76 28.06 -2.85
CA GLN A 32 -13.73 28.52 -3.79
C GLN A 32 -12.50 29.25 -3.21
N MET A 33 -11.38 28.52 -3.18
CA MET A 33 -10.15 29.01 -3.82
C MET A 33 -9.84 28.14 -5.04
N VAL A 34 -10.37 28.55 -6.19
CA VAL A 34 -9.85 28.12 -7.51
C VAL A 34 -9.47 29.41 -8.22
N GLN A 35 -8.16 29.64 -8.41
CA GLN A 35 -7.75 30.56 -9.45
C GLN A 35 -8.14 29.91 -10.78
N GLN A 36 -9.04 30.54 -11.54
CA GLN A 36 -9.18 30.24 -12.95
C GLN A 36 -7.81 30.51 -13.60
N LEU A 37 -7.12 29.44 -13.97
CA LEU A 37 -6.04 29.53 -14.94
C LEU A 37 -6.72 29.75 -16.29
N ASP A 38 -6.51 30.93 -16.88
CA ASP A 38 -6.93 31.19 -18.26
C ASP A 38 -6.40 30.07 -19.15
N ALA A 39 -7.31 29.27 -19.71
CA ALA A 39 -6.98 28.18 -20.59
C ALA A 39 -6.41 28.75 -21.90
N GLY A 40 -5.08 28.83 -21.97
CA GLY A 40 -4.38 29.11 -23.21
C GLY A 40 -4.81 28.12 -24.31
N PRO A 41 -4.78 28.52 -25.59
CA PRO A 41 -5.34 27.71 -26.67
C PRO A 41 -4.74 26.31 -26.69
N VAL A 42 -5.62 25.31 -26.61
CA VAL A 42 -5.28 23.88 -26.68
C VAL A 42 -4.49 23.64 -27.96
N ARG A 43 -3.22 23.28 -27.83
CA ARG A 43 -2.40 22.89 -28.98
C ARG A 43 -2.75 21.46 -29.34
N ARG A 44 -2.54 21.08 -30.59
CA ARG A 44 -2.70 19.69 -31.05
C ARG A 44 -1.35 19.16 -31.51
N LEU A 45 -1.11 17.87 -31.27
CA LEU A 45 -0.04 17.12 -31.90
C LEU A 45 -0.33 16.94 -33.41
N HIS A 46 0.64 16.42 -34.16
CA HIS A 46 0.53 16.28 -35.63
C HIS A 46 -0.58 15.31 -36.09
N ASP A 47 -1.01 14.39 -35.22
CA ASP A 47 -2.13 13.46 -35.40
C ASP A 47 -3.50 14.09 -35.02
N GLY A 48 -3.51 15.33 -34.52
CA GLY A 48 -4.71 16.02 -34.03
C GLY A 48 -4.99 15.84 -32.53
N THR A 49 -4.22 15.01 -31.81
CA THR A 49 -4.40 14.75 -30.37
C THR A 49 -4.20 16.04 -29.56
N PRO A 50 -5.14 16.45 -28.68
CA PRO A 50 -5.00 17.67 -27.89
C PRO A 50 -3.87 17.54 -26.85
N PHE A 51 -3.10 18.62 -26.69
CA PHE A 51 -1.92 18.70 -25.83
C PHE A 51 -1.88 20.04 -25.08
N LEU A 52 -1.78 19.97 -23.75
CA LEU A 52 -1.73 21.13 -22.87
C LEU A 52 -0.34 21.29 -22.26
N ARG A 53 0.40 22.34 -22.65
CA ARG A 53 1.73 22.63 -22.10
C ARG A 53 1.63 23.44 -20.81
N LEU A 54 1.60 22.77 -19.67
CA LEU A 54 1.70 23.42 -18.36
C LEU A 54 3.16 23.80 -18.02
N ASN A 55 3.34 24.84 -17.20
CA ASN A 55 4.65 25.34 -16.78
C ASN A 55 4.98 24.84 -15.36
N PRO A 56 5.94 23.93 -15.16
CA PRO A 56 6.21 23.31 -13.86
C PRO A 56 6.51 24.31 -12.74
N SER A 57 7.22 25.40 -13.04
CA SER A 57 7.60 26.43 -12.06
C SER A 57 6.43 27.27 -11.54
N ARG A 58 5.22 27.14 -12.11
CA ARG A 58 3.98 27.70 -11.55
C ARG A 58 3.23 26.73 -10.63
N MET A 59 3.42 25.42 -10.74
CA MET A 59 2.79 24.43 -9.85
C MET A 59 3.58 24.23 -8.55
N CYS A 60 4.91 24.39 -8.57
CA CYS A 60 5.76 24.22 -7.40
C CYS A 60 5.74 25.40 -6.40
N ARG A 61 4.57 26.02 -6.14
CA ARG A 61 4.38 26.86 -4.94
C ARG A 61 3.84 26.01 -3.81
N ARG A 62 4.75 25.59 -2.91
CA ARG A 62 4.53 24.92 -1.62
C ARG A 62 3.09 24.44 -1.36
N ILE A 63 2.87 23.14 -1.56
CA ILE A 63 1.97 22.42 -0.65
C ILE A 63 2.66 22.49 0.72
N SER A 64 2.08 23.27 1.64
CA SER A 64 2.54 23.25 3.03
C SER A 64 2.28 21.87 3.63
N SER A 65 3.23 21.41 4.44
CA SER A 65 3.20 20.16 5.20
C SER A 65 1.82 19.86 5.82
N PRO A 66 1.39 18.60 6.02
CA PRO A 66 0.12 18.25 6.70
C PRO A 66 -0.04 18.85 8.12
N TRP A 67 1.01 19.48 8.64
CA TRP A 67 1.04 20.25 9.87
C TRP A 67 0.65 21.73 9.72
N SER A 68 0.30 22.26 8.53
CA SER A 68 -0.12 23.66 8.39
C SER A 68 -1.54 23.90 8.90
N LEU A 69 -1.65 24.65 10.01
CA LEU A 69 -2.89 25.34 10.38
C LEU A 69 -3.20 26.45 9.36
N PRO A 70 -4.48 26.76 9.09
CA PRO A 70 -4.86 28.01 8.45
C PRO A 70 -4.43 29.20 9.34
N GLU A 71 -4.16 30.34 8.71
CA GLU A 71 -3.43 31.49 9.29
C GLU A 71 -4.21 32.31 10.34
N GLN A 72 -5.23 31.73 10.98
CA GLN A 72 -6.11 32.41 11.95
C GLN A 72 -6.40 31.53 13.18
N GLU A 73 -5.49 31.60 14.17
CA GLU A 73 -5.83 31.86 15.57
C GLU A 73 -4.54 32.17 16.35
N VAL A 74 -3.97 33.36 16.11
CA VAL A 74 -2.96 33.92 17.01
C VAL A 74 -3.68 34.67 18.13
N THR A 75 -4.20 33.90 19.10
CA THR A 75 -4.52 34.45 20.41
C THR A 75 -3.23 34.84 21.11
N GLU A 76 -3.17 36.06 21.65
CA GLU A 76 -2.02 36.52 22.43
C GLU A 76 -1.82 35.62 23.64
N HIS A 77 -0.74 34.85 23.64
CA HIS A 77 -0.36 33.96 24.73
C HIS A 77 0.98 34.41 25.33
N PRO A 78 1.20 34.22 26.64
CA PRO A 78 2.47 34.53 27.25
C PRO A 78 3.60 33.76 26.57
N ALA A 79 4.75 34.42 26.39
CA ALA A 79 5.93 33.78 25.84
C ALA A 79 6.31 32.53 26.65
N TRP A 80 6.76 31.50 25.97
CA TRP A 80 7.21 30.26 26.59
C TRP A 80 8.45 30.52 27.45
N ALA A 81 8.43 30.04 28.70
CA ALA A 81 9.60 30.06 29.55
C ALA A 81 10.64 29.02 29.09
N GLU A 82 11.90 29.20 29.48
CA GLU A 82 12.99 28.25 29.20
C GLU A 82 12.68 26.86 29.79
N ALA A 83 12.37 26.80 31.09
CA ALA A 83 11.98 25.55 31.77
C ALA A 83 10.70 24.89 31.19
N GLU A 84 9.80 25.68 30.60
CA GLU A 84 8.60 25.17 29.92
C GLU A 84 8.94 24.59 28.54
N THR A 85 9.90 25.20 27.85
CA THR A 85 10.45 24.72 26.58
C THR A 85 11.22 23.41 26.79
N ASP A 86 12.00 23.29 27.85
CA ASP A 86 12.67 22.05 28.25
C ASP A 86 11.67 20.94 28.57
N ALA A 87 10.60 21.26 29.31
CA ALA A 87 9.52 20.32 29.60
C ALA A 87 8.79 19.86 28.33
N LEU A 88 8.60 20.73 27.33
CA LEU A 88 8.06 20.34 26.02
C LEU A 88 9.03 19.40 25.28
N ILE A 89 10.33 19.65 25.31
CA ILE A 89 11.34 18.76 24.70
C ILE A 89 11.31 17.38 25.37
N ALA A 90 11.23 17.33 26.69
CA ALA A 90 11.09 16.07 27.43
C ALA A 90 9.77 15.34 27.07
N ALA A 91 8.65 16.06 27.02
CA ALA A 91 7.34 15.53 26.66
C ALA A 91 7.27 14.99 25.23
N VAL A 92 7.89 15.65 24.26
CA VAL A 92 7.95 15.15 22.88
C VAL A 92 8.84 13.91 22.78
N LYS A 93 9.96 13.85 23.52
CA LYS A 93 10.81 12.64 23.58
C LYS A 93 10.11 11.46 24.23
N SER A 94 9.36 11.67 25.32
CA SER A 94 8.70 10.59 26.07
C SER A 94 7.38 10.15 25.44
N ALA A 95 6.56 11.08 24.96
CA ALA A 95 5.17 10.84 24.55
C ALA A 95 4.85 11.21 23.09
N GLY A 96 5.81 11.75 22.31
CA GLY A 96 5.58 12.20 20.93
C GLY A 96 5.06 11.11 19.98
N HIS A 97 5.44 9.85 20.22
CA HIS A 97 4.95 8.68 19.47
C HIS A 97 3.46 8.37 19.73
N MET A 98 2.87 8.90 20.80
CA MET A 98 1.44 8.80 21.13
C MET A 98 0.62 10.03 20.69
N GLY A 99 1.27 11.01 20.03
CA GLY A 99 0.63 12.21 19.51
C GLY A 99 0.48 13.38 20.50
N TRP A 100 0.04 14.52 19.98
CA TRP A 100 -0.01 15.80 20.72
C TRP A 100 -0.88 15.80 21.98
N PRO A 101 -2.01 15.08 22.08
CA PRO A 101 -2.75 14.97 23.34
C PRO A 101 -1.91 14.34 24.47
N ALA A 102 -1.06 13.35 24.16
CA ALA A 102 -0.18 12.71 25.12
C ALA A 102 1.01 13.60 25.51
N VAL A 103 1.58 14.33 24.54
CA VAL A 103 2.59 15.37 24.79
C VAL A 103 2.04 16.47 25.71
N ARG A 104 0.81 16.95 25.45
CA ARG A 104 0.13 17.90 26.34
C ARG A 104 -0.07 17.31 27.73
N GLN A 105 -0.59 16.09 27.86
CA GLN A 105 -0.80 15.45 29.15
C GLN A 105 0.52 15.30 29.94
N HIS A 106 1.62 14.97 29.27
CA HIS A 106 2.94 14.90 29.89
C HIS A 106 3.45 16.29 30.33
N LEU A 107 3.26 17.32 29.51
CA LEU A 107 3.59 18.71 29.83
C LEU A 107 2.76 19.25 31.01
N GLU A 108 1.47 18.88 31.09
CA GLU A 108 0.57 19.17 32.21
C GLU A 108 1.06 18.51 33.51
N THR A 109 1.61 17.27 33.46
CA THR A 109 2.23 16.64 34.65
C THR A 109 3.50 17.35 35.13
N SER A 110 4.17 18.12 34.25
CA SER A 110 5.28 19.01 34.63
C SER A 110 4.81 20.39 35.11
N GLY A 111 3.51 20.61 35.27
CA GLY A 111 2.92 21.85 35.79
C GLY A 111 2.65 22.92 34.73
N PHE A 112 2.83 22.62 33.45
CA PHE A 112 2.67 23.57 32.35
C PHE A 112 1.41 23.28 31.54
N VAL A 113 0.45 24.21 31.56
CA VAL A 113 -0.84 24.05 30.87
C VAL A 113 -0.80 24.74 29.51
N ARG A 114 -0.81 23.94 28.44
CA ARG A 114 -0.78 24.38 27.05
C ARG A 114 -1.76 23.60 26.20
N THR A 115 -2.27 24.20 25.13
CA THR A 115 -3.10 23.48 24.14
C THR A 115 -2.21 22.69 23.18
N ASP A 116 -2.76 21.63 22.58
CA ASP A 116 -2.07 20.84 21.54
C ASP A 116 -1.49 21.72 20.41
N ALA A 117 -2.21 22.78 20.03
CA ALA A 117 -1.77 23.76 19.03
C ALA A 117 -0.59 24.62 19.51
N GLN A 118 -0.58 25.06 20.77
CA GLN A 118 0.54 25.81 21.35
C GLN A 118 1.80 24.94 21.41
N CYS A 119 1.69 23.68 21.85
CA CYS A 119 2.79 22.71 21.85
C CYS A 119 3.36 22.49 20.45
N GLN A 120 2.48 22.35 19.44
CA GLN A 120 2.88 22.22 18.03
C GLN A 120 3.61 23.44 17.48
N VAL A 121 3.17 24.65 17.83
CA VAL A 121 3.79 25.90 17.36
C VAL A 121 5.17 26.07 17.99
N GLN A 122 5.28 25.92 19.31
CA GLN A 122 6.56 26.03 20.01
C GLN A 122 7.55 24.97 19.55
N TRP A 123 7.12 23.71 19.39
CA TRP A 123 7.99 22.64 18.91
C TRP A 123 8.63 22.98 17.56
N ARG A 124 7.90 23.60 16.62
CA ARG A 124 8.47 24.03 15.33
C ARG A 124 9.50 25.14 15.47
N GLN A 125 9.30 26.07 16.41
CA GLN A 125 10.24 27.17 16.64
C GLN A 125 11.57 26.67 17.23
N ILE A 126 11.54 25.62 18.05
CA ILE A 126 12.73 25.09 18.74
C ILE A 126 13.38 23.90 18.02
N ALA A 127 12.63 23.10 17.24
CA ALA A 127 13.18 21.94 16.54
C ALA A 127 14.11 22.32 15.37
N ASP A 128 13.80 23.37 14.60
CA ASP A 128 14.63 23.77 13.46
C ASP A 128 16.04 24.28 13.86
N PRO A 129 16.23 24.96 15.01
CA PRO A 129 17.55 25.16 15.61
C PRO A 129 18.20 23.88 16.16
N LEU A 130 17.45 23.04 16.89
CA LEU A 130 18.00 21.82 17.51
C LEU A 130 18.57 20.85 16.47
N CYS A 131 17.91 20.69 15.32
CA CYS A 131 18.40 19.86 14.20
C CYS A 131 19.65 20.43 13.49
N ARG A 132 20.14 21.63 13.83
CA ARG A 132 21.32 22.26 13.24
C ARG A 132 22.52 22.37 14.18
N MET A 133 22.40 21.92 15.42
CA MET A 133 23.43 22.13 16.46
C MET A 133 24.41 20.97 16.66
N ASP A 134 24.17 19.80 16.06
CA ASP A 134 25.14 18.70 15.97
C ASP A 134 25.79 18.71 14.57
N GLY A 135 26.98 19.25 14.32
CA GLY A 135 27.95 20.04 15.10
C GLY A 135 29.19 20.26 14.20
N LEU A 136 30.24 20.95 14.66
CA LEU A 136 31.68 20.81 14.29
C LEU A 136 32.46 22.11 14.56
N ASP A 137 33.27 22.10 15.64
CA ASP A 137 34.60 22.73 15.73
C ASP A 137 35.20 22.71 17.15
N LYS A 138 34.41 22.39 18.20
CA LYS A 138 34.85 22.50 19.60
C LYS A 138 34.34 21.40 20.56
N MET A 139 34.81 20.17 20.40
CA MET A 139 34.84 19.19 21.52
C MET A 139 36.13 18.36 21.48
N GLY A 140 36.70 18.12 22.66
CA GLY A 140 37.96 17.39 22.82
C GLY A 140 37.77 15.87 22.92
N PRO A 141 38.85 15.08 22.76
CA PRO A 141 38.77 13.62 22.65
C PRO A 141 38.34 12.85 23.91
N GLN A 142 37.92 13.51 25.00
CA GLN A 142 37.48 12.86 26.24
C GLN A 142 35.94 12.82 26.40
N ASP A 143 35.18 13.68 25.71
CA ASP A 143 33.72 13.72 25.82
C ASP A 143 33.01 12.64 24.95
N GLY A 144 33.71 12.08 23.95
CA GLY A 144 33.18 11.03 23.06
C GLY A 144 32.83 9.70 23.74
N THR A 145 33.16 9.54 25.02
CA THR A 145 32.95 8.31 25.80
C THR A 145 31.60 8.26 26.55
N ARG A 146 30.86 9.37 26.66
CA ARG A 146 29.56 9.41 27.39
C ARG A 146 28.31 9.32 26.51
N LEU A 147 28.46 9.41 25.19
CA LEU A 147 27.36 9.35 24.21
C LEU A 147 27.10 7.94 23.64
N ARG A 148 27.72 6.89 24.21
CA ARG A 148 27.55 5.49 23.76
C ARG A 148 26.61 4.65 24.64
N GLU A 149 26.08 5.18 25.73
CA GLU A 149 25.33 4.41 26.73
C GLU A 149 23.85 4.80 26.89
N THR A 150 23.32 5.70 26.06
CA THR A 150 21.87 5.97 25.96
C THR A 150 21.41 5.85 24.51
N GLY A 151 20.24 5.23 24.32
CA GLY A 151 19.86 4.64 23.04
C GLY A 151 19.47 5.60 21.92
N ASP A 152 19.59 5.07 20.69
CA ASP A 152 19.01 5.51 19.42
C ASP A 152 19.61 6.78 18.74
N GLY A 153 20.93 6.75 18.53
CA GLY A 153 21.62 7.66 17.59
C GLY A 153 21.21 7.49 16.12
N ASN A 154 20.44 6.46 15.77
CA ASN A 154 20.13 6.11 14.38
C ASN A 154 19.10 7.03 13.71
N VAL A 155 18.38 7.89 14.45
CA VAL A 155 17.34 8.74 13.84
C VAL A 155 17.96 9.84 12.98
N GLY A 156 18.97 10.56 13.48
CA GLY A 156 19.63 11.65 12.74
C GLY A 156 20.30 11.17 11.44
N GLU A 157 21.04 10.06 11.51
CA GLU A 157 21.66 9.43 10.34
C GLU A 157 20.64 8.98 9.30
N ARG A 158 19.48 8.43 9.72
CA ARG A 158 18.38 8.04 8.81
C ARG A 158 17.83 9.23 8.02
N TRP A 159 17.70 10.42 8.61
CA TRP A 159 17.25 11.63 7.88
C TRP A 159 18.34 12.18 6.95
N GLN A 160 19.60 12.25 7.41
CA GLN A 160 20.72 12.70 6.56
C GLN A 160 20.92 11.80 5.34
N TRP A 161 20.91 10.48 5.52
CA TRP A 161 21.06 9.52 4.43
C TRP A 161 19.92 9.65 3.40
N ARG A 162 18.68 9.82 3.87
CA ARG A 162 17.50 10.01 2.99
C ARG A 162 17.63 11.27 2.13
N ASP A 163 18.05 12.38 2.74
CA ASP A 163 18.16 13.66 2.02
C ASP A 163 19.38 13.66 1.08
N GLN A 164 20.46 12.95 1.41
CA GLN A 164 21.59 12.68 0.49
C GLN A 164 21.16 11.82 -0.72
N ALA A 165 20.40 10.75 -0.51
CA ALA A 165 19.90 9.90 -1.60
C ALA A 165 19.00 10.69 -2.57
N ILE A 166 18.12 11.55 -2.05
CA ILE A 166 17.28 12.44 -2.87
C ILE A 166 18.13 13.41 -3.71
N MET A 167 19.21 13.96 -3.15
CA MET A 167 20.08 14.90 -3.89
C MET A 167 20.93 14.19 -4.96
N ALA A 168 21.37 12.95 -4.71
CA ALA A 168 22.07 12.13 -5.70
C ALA A 168 21.17 11.81 -6.90
N GLU A 169 19.94 11.35 -6.67
CA GLU A 169 18.96 11.04 -7.73
C GLU A 169 18.58 12.31 -8.54
N ILE A 170 18.45 13.46 -7.88
CA ILE A 170 18.26 14.75 -8.54
C ILE A 170 19.50 15.14 -9.39
N GLN A 171 20.72 14.90 -8.93
CA GLN A 171 21.93 15.18 -9.72
C GLN A 171 22.04 14.27 -10.94
N GLU A 172 21.74 12.98 -10.79
CA GLU A 172 21.74 12.00 -11.88
C GLU A 172 20.77 12.43 -13.00
N LEU A 173 19.53 12.78 -12.64
CA LEU A 173 18.50 13.32 -13.55
C LEU A 173 18.87 14.65 -14.23
N HIS A 174 19.81 15.43 -13.70
CA HIS A 174 20.30 16.67 -14.31
C HIS A 174 21.62 16.50 -15.08
N SER A 175 22.32 15.37 -14.89
CA SER A 175 23.64 15.11 -15.50
C SER A 175 23.58 14.49 -16.90
N ASP A 176 22.42 13.97 -17.30
CA ASP A 176 22.13 13.44 -18.63
C ASP A 176 22.17 14.56 -19.70
N SER A 177 23.38 14.82 -20.18
CA SER A 177 23.71 15.91 -21.10
C SER A 177 23.71 15.49 -22.58
N GLU A 178 23.58 14.20 -22.87
CA GLU A 178 23.44 13.68 -24.22
C GLU A 178 21.96 13.61 -24.64
N ARG A 179 21.46 14.68 -25.26
CA ARG A 179 20.17 14.65 -25.97
C ARG A 179 20.36 14.13 -27.40
N PRO A 180 19.71 13.03 -27.81
CA PRO A 180 19.63 12.65 -29.21
C PRO A 180 18.89 13.71 -30.04
N ALA A 181 19.19 13.78 -31.34
CA ALA A 181 18.56 14.74 -32.25
C ALA A 181 17.04 14.50 -32.37
N SER A 182 16.25 15.55 -32.18
CA SER A 182 14.80 15.47 -31.99
C SER A 182 13.99 15.36 -33.30
N GLN A 183 14.33 14.43 -34.19
CA GLN A 183 13.66 14.29 -35.51
C GLN A 183 13.01 12.94 -35.83
N GLU A 184 13.19 11.89 -35.01
CA GLU A 184 12.54 10.58 -35.23
C GLU A 184 11.75 10.12 -33.99
N LEU A 185 10.83 10.96 -33.52
CA LEU A 185 10.01 10.69 -32.33
C LEU A 185 8.59 10.24 -32.72
N GLY A 186 8.38 8.92 -32.76
CA GLY A 186 7.05 8.32 -32.81
C GLY A 186 6.23 8.62 -31.55
N GLY A 187 4.89 8.67 -31.67
CA GLY A 187 3.98 9.14 -30.63
C GLY A 187 3.88 8.25 -29.38
N GLY A 188 4.84 8.38 -28.45
CA GLY A 188 4.78 7.82 -27.10
C GLY A 188 4.06 8.73 -26.11
N LEU A 189 3.16 8.16 -25.29
CA LEU A 189 2.32 8.88 -24.34
C LEU A 189 3.13 9.39 -23.12
N ILE A 190 3.14 10.70 -22.89
CA ILE A 190 3.55 11.25 -21.59
C ILE A 190 2.36 11.16 -20.64
N VAL A 191 2.38 10.20 -19.72
CA VAL A 191 1.36 10.08 -18.66
C VAL A 191 1.52 11.26 -17.70
N TRP A 192 0.75 12.33 -17.94
CA TRP A 192 0.52 13.34 -16.91
C TRP A 192 -0.52 12.83 -15.93
N THR A 193 -0.05 12.64 -14.71
CA THR A 193 -0.76 12.04 -13.58
C THR A 193 -1.13 13.09 -12.49
N PRO A 194 -1.70 14.29 -12.81
CA PRO A 194 -2.31 15.12 -11.76
C PRO A 194 -3.42 14.35 -11.02
N LEU A 195 -3.86 13.26 -11.65
CA LEU A 195 -4.68 12.21 -11.10
C LEU A 195 -3.92 10.87 -11.12
N LEU A 196 -3.69 10.34 -9.92
CA LEU A 196 -4.51 9.19 -9.52
C LEU A 196 -5.49 9.66 -8.45
N SER A 197 -6.14 10.81 -8.68
CA SER A 197 -6.44 11.79 -7.62
C SER A 197 -7.46 11.24 -6.62
N CYS A 198 -7.05 10.81 -5.43
CA CYS A 198 -5.76 11.01 -4.78
C CYS A 198 -5.16 9.67 -4.34
N TYR A 199 -3.95 9.34 -4.82
CA TYR A 199 -3.11 8.22 -4.34
C TYR A 199 -2.94 8.32 -2.81
N LEU A 200 -3.58 7.52 -1.92
CA LEU A 200 -4.76 6.64 -2.02
C LEU A 200 -5.71 7.02 -0.85
N SER A 201 -6.28 8.23 -0.91
CA SER A 201 -6.69 9.12 0.19
C SER A 201 -6.98 8.46 1.54
N SER A 202 -5.93 8.29 2.34
CA SER A 202 -6.00 7.68 3.67
C SER A 202 -6.48 8.64 4.76
N THR A 203 -6.35 9.96 4.60
CA THR A 203 -6.54 10.91 5.74
C THR A 203 -7.05 12.34 5.44
N SER A 204 -7.24 12.83 4.21
CA SER A 204 -7.45 14.29 4.01
C SER A 204 -8.42 14.79 2.93
N ILE A 205 -9.13 13.93 2.18
CA ILE A 205 -10.18 14.39 1.25
C ILE A 205 -11.36 13.41 1.32
N CYS A 206 -12.33 13.69 2.20
CA CYS A 206 -13.49 12.82 2.47
C CYS A 206 -14.46 12.69 1.28
N HIS A 207 -14.32 13.55 0.26
CA HIS A 207 -14.97 13.41 -1.03
C HIS A 207 -14.01 13.90 -2.11
N PRO A 208 -13.47 13.07 -3.01
CA PRO A 208 -12.93 13.59 -4.25
C PRO A 208 -14.08 14.30 -4.96
N PRO A 209 -14.07 15.62 -5.13
CA PRO A 209 -15.15 16.29 -5.83
C PRO A 209 -15.13 15.72 -7.25
N SER A 210 -16.26 15.24 -7.75
CA SER A 210 -16.41 14.82 -9.15
C SER A 210 -16.00 15.92 -10.14
N VAL A 211 -16.03 17.18 -9.68
CA VAL A 211 -15.54 18.41 -10.33
C VAL A 211 -14.00 18.48 -10.50
N LEU A 212 -13.21 17.67 -9.79
CA LEU A 212 -11.74 17.63 -9.90
C LEU A 212 -11.21 16.50 -10.80
N LEU A 213 -12.05 15.54 -11.18
CA LEU A 213 -11.72 14.56 -12.22
C LEU A 213 -11.93 15.21 -13.59
N PRO A 214 -10.90 15.40 -14.43
CA PRO A 214 -11.10 15.80 -15.82
C PRO A 214 -11.98 14.77 -16.52
N ASP A 215 -12.81 15.22 -17.47
CA ASP A 215 -13.77 14.35 -18.16
C ASP A 215 -13.09 13.09 -18.74
N THR A 216 -11.83 13.20 -19.19
CA THR A 216 -11.02 12.09 -19.72
C THR A 216 -10.69 10.98 -18.73
N ILE A 217 -10.79 11.21 -17.41
CA ILE A 217 -10.55 10.18 -16.37
C ILE A 217 -11.86 9.68 -15.77
N GLN A 218 -12.95 10.42 -15.92
CA GLN A 218 -14.30 9.89 -15.68
C GLN A 218 -14.70 8.79 -16.67
N GLU A 219 -13.91 8.60 -17.75
CA GLU A 219 -14.08 7.50 -18.72
C GLU A 219 -13.11 6.32 -18.50
N ASP A 220 -12.01 6.46 -17.73
CA ASP A 220 -11.10 5.36 -17.40
C ASP A 220 -11.60 4.62 -16.14
N PHE A 221 -12.65 3.83 -16.34
CA PHE A 221 -13.36 3.15 -15.26
C PHE A 221 -12.49 2.14 -14.48
N LEU A 222 -11.38 1.63 -15.05
CA LEU A 222 -10.43 0.76 -14.35
C LEU A 222 -9.57 1.54 -13.32
N ILE A 223 -9.21 2.78 -13.63
CA ILE A 223 -8.62 3.71 -12.64
C ILE A 223 -9.66 4.00 -11.54
N GLY A 224 -10.94 4.18 -11.89
CA GLY A 224 -12.03 4.30 -10.92
C GLY A 224 -12.13 3.11 -9.95
N LEU A 225 -12.09 1.87 -10.46
CA LEU A 225 -12.05 0.66 -9.64
C LEU A 225 -10.78 0.56 -8.77
N SER A 226 -9.65 1.09 -9.25
CA SER A 226 -8.41 1.18 -8.47
C SER A 226 -8.53 2.13 -7.28
N ALA A 227 -9.23 3.25 -7.44
CA ALA A 227 -9.57 4.15 -6.34
C ALA A 227 -10.51 3.48 -5.32
N PHE A 228 -11.55 2.77 -5.80
CA PHE A 228 -12.51 2.03 -4.95
C PHE A 228 -11.81 0.97 -4.08
N PHE A 229 -10.88 0.18 -4.64
CA PHE A 229 -10.12 -0.82 -3.88
C PHE A 229 -8.90 -0.24 -3.14
N ARG A 230 -8.65 1.08 -3.24
CA ARG A 230 -7.45 1.79 -2.72
C ARG A 230 -6.14 1.09 -3.11
N THR A 231 -6.06 0.56 -4.33
CA THR A 231 -4.91 -0.18 -4.85
C THR A 231 -4.99 -0.25 -6.38
N PRO A 232 -3.87 -0.24 -7.13
CA PRO A 232 -3.91 -0.43 -8.57
C PRO A 232 -4.55 -1.78 -8.96
N MET A 233 -5.36 -1.76 -10.03
CA MET A 233 -6.08 -2.92 -10.53
C MET A 233 -5.59 -3.26 -11.94
N THR A 234 -5.33 -4.54 -12.21
CA THR A 234 -4.99 -5.08 -13.54
C THR A 234 -5.95 -6.22 -13.84
N ASP A 235 -6.86 -6.05 -14.80
CA ASP A 235 -7.83 -7.09 -15.14
C ASP A 235 -7.15 -8.26 -15.87
N ARG A 236 -7.02 -9.39 -15.17
CA ARG A 236 -6.40 -10.63 -15.69
C ARG A 236 -7.28 -11.37 -16.70
N THR A 237 -8.52 -10.93 -16.95
CA THR A 237 -9.34 -11.40 -18.07
C THR A 237 -9.05 -10.65 -19.38
N GLY A 238 -8.39 -9.49 -19.30
CA GLY A 238 -8.05 -8.66 -20.45
C GLY A 238 -9.24 -7.97 -21.13
N LEU A 239 -10.40 -7.89 -20.47
CA LEU A 239 -11.60 -7.23 -20.97
C LEU A 239 -11.57 -5.72 -20.67
N LEU A 240 -11.31 -5.35 -19.41
CA LEU A 240 -11.31 -3.97 -18.93
C LEU A 240 -10.02 -3.21 -19.29
N ASN A 241 -8.90 -3.92 -19.49
CA ASN A 241 -7.61 -3.30 -19.82
C ASN A 241 -7.62 -2.61 -21.21
N LYS A 242 -8.56 -2.95 -22.11
CA LYS A 242 -8.60 -2.43 -23.49
C LYS A 242 -8.90 -0.93 -23.55
N ASP A 243 -9.72 -0.46 -22.61
CA ASP A 243 -10.13 0.93 -22.50
C ASP A 243 -9.28 1.70 -21.47
N CYS A 244 -8.34 1.03 -20.81
CA CYS A 244 -7.44 1.67 -19.85
C CYS A 244 -6.33 2.43 -20.59
N SER A 245 -6.05 3.65 -20.12
CA SER A 245 -4.96 4.49 -20.61
C SER A 245 -3.56 3.91 -20.35
N LEU A 246 -3.43 2.90 -19.48
CA LEU A 246 -2.19 2.22 -19.14
C LEU A 246 -2.05 0.90 -19.91
N ARG A 247 -0.92 0.71 -20.59
CA ARG A 247 -0.53 -0.60 -21.16
C ARG A 247 -0.01 -1.53 -20.07
N LEU A 248 -0.94 -2.21 -19.40
CA LEU A 248 -0.63 -3.18 -18.34
C LEU A 248 -0.39 -4.57 -18.92
N THR A 249 0.75 -5.19 -18.62
CA THR A 249 1.00 -6.61 -18.94
C THR A 249 0.31 -7.50 -17.91
N VAL A 250 -0.38 -8.54 -18.38
CA VAL A 250 -0.95 -9.60 -17.54
C VAL A 250 0.05 -10.76 -17.46
N LEU A 251 0.62 -11.02 -16.28
CA LEU A 251 1.51 -12.15 -16.01
C LEU A 251 0.76 -13.48 -15.92
N GLU A 252 -0.36 -13.47 -15.21
CA GLU A 252 -1.15 -14.65 -14.85
C GLU A 252 -2.60 -14.41 -15.22
N PRO A 253 -3.04 -14.78 -16.44
CA PRO A 253 -4.45 -14.77 -16.80
C PRO A 253 -5.30 -15.56 -15.79
N VAL A 254 -6.58 -15.23 -15.65
CA VAL A 254 -7.49 -16.05 -14.85
C VAL A 254 -7.64 -17.42 -15.54
N PRO A 255 -7.38 -18.56 -14.86
CA PRO A 255 -7.56 -19.87 -15.47
C PRO A 255 -9.03 -20.14 -15.77
N ASP A 256 -9.32 -20.83 -16.86
CA ASP A 256 -10.68 -21.30 -17.14
C ASP A 256 -11.10 -22.34 -16.09
N ARG A 257 -12.39 -22.40 -15.76
CA ARG A 257 -12.90 -23.25 -14.68
C ARG A 257 -12.81 -24.73 -15.03
N ASP A 258 -12.11 -25.50 -14.21
CA ASP A 258 -12.20 -26.96 -14.21
C ASP A 258 -13.47 -27.40 -13.47
N HIS A 259 -14.44 -27.91 -14.23
CA HIS A 259 -15.69 -28.45 -13.68
C HIS A 259 -15.52 -29.80 -12.96
N SER A 260 -14.36 -30.46 -13.09
CA SER A 260 -14.02 -31.69 -12.38
C SER A 260 -13.26 -31.46 -11.07
N PHE A 261 -12.88 -30.21 -10.76
CA PHE A 261 -12.12 -29.89 -9.56
C PHE A 261 -12.91 -30.18 -8.28
N CYS A 262 -12.43 -31.12 -7.48
CA CYS A 262 -13.09 -31.58 -6.25
C CYS A 262 -12.18 -31.61 -5.00
N LYS A 263 -11.00 -30.99 -5.05
CA LYS A 263 -10.07 -30.98 -3.90
C LYS A 263 -10.64 -30.11 -2.78
N SER A 264 -10.57 -30.59 -1.54
CA SER A 264 -10.84 -29.76 -0.36
C SER A 264 -9.72 -28.75 -0.14
N LEU A 265 -9.98 -27.67 0.61
CA LEU A 265 -8.94 -26.67 0.91
C LEU A 265 -7.75 -27.32 1.63
N ALA A 266 -8.00 -28.16 2.62
CA ALA A 266 -6.96 -28.89 3.34
C ALA A 266 -6.06 -29.71 2.41
N ALA A 267 -6.64 -30.39 1.42
CA ALA A 267 -5.87 -31.16 0.43
C ALA A 267 -5.02 -30.25 -0.47
N VAL A 268 -5.51 -29.07 -0.86
CA VAL A 268 -4.73 -28.08 -1.63
C VAL A 268 -3.58 -27.49 -0.78
N MET A 269 -3.86 -27.14 0.49
CA MET A 269 -2.85 -26.64 1.44
C MET A 269 -1.73 -27.67 1.68
N ASP A 270 -2.09 -28.90 2.06
CA ASP A 270 -1.14 -29.98 2.33
C ASP A 270 -0.30 -30.33 1.07
N ALA A 271 -0.93 -30.41 -0.11
CA ALA A 271 -0.24 -30.67 -1.37
C ALA A 271 0.73 -29.54 -1.76
N ARG A 272 0.34 -28.27 -1.58
CA ARG A 272 1.21 -27.12 -1.84
C ARG A 272 2.43 -27.12 -0.92
N ALA A 273 2.23 -27.37 0.37
CA ALA A 273 3.33 -27.44 1.32
C ALA A 273 4.31 -28.57 0.99
N ALA A 274 3.80 -29.79 0.72
CA ALA A 274 4.63 -30.92 0.30
C ALA A 274 5.44 -30.63 -0.99
N TYR A 275 4.82 -29.98 -1.98
CA TYR A 275 5.51 -29.51 -3.18
C TYR A 275 6.64 -28.53 -2.88
N LEU A 276 6.41 -27.54 -2.01
CA LEU A 276 7.43 -26.53 -1.67
C LEU A 276 8.60 -27.13 -0.87
N VAL A 277 8.32 -28.05 0.06
CA VAL A 277 9.36 -28.82 0.78
C VAL A 277 10.20 -29.63 -0.22
N SER A 278 9.57 -30.38 -1.13
CA SER A 278 10.28 -31.17 -2.15
C SER A 278 11.09 -30.29 -3.13
N ARG A 279 10.54 -29.15 -3.56
CA ARG A 279 11.23 -28.17 -4.41
C ARG A 279 12.43 -27.55 -3.70
N ALA A 280 12.33 -27.27 -2.40
CA ALA A 280 13.44 -26.72 -1.63
C ALA A 280 14.57 -27.75 -1.43
N GLN A 281 14.21 -28.99 -1.08
CA GLN A 281 15.15 -30.12 -1.00
C GLN A 281 15.87 -30.38 -2.32
N SER A 282 15.16 -30.44 -3.44
CA SER A 282 15.77 -30.70 -4.77
C SER A 282 16.69 -29.58 -5.25
N ARG A 283 16.54 -28.36 -4.74
CA ARG A 283 17.40 -27.20 -5.00
C ARG A 283 18.52 -27.00 -3.97
N GLY A 284 18.51 -27.75 -2.86
CA GLY A 284 19.43 -27.54 -1.74
C GLY A 284 19.28 -26.18 -1.07
N CYS A 285 18.08 -25.58 -1.09
CA CYS A 285 17.82 -24.27 -0.48
C CYS A 285 17.00 -24.41 0.82
N GLN A 286 17.26 -23.51 1.77
CA GLN A 286 16.54 -23.42 3.03
C GLN A 286 15.17 -22.76 2.83
N LEU A 287 14.17 -23.29 3.52
CA LEU A 287 12.83 -22.70 3.57
C LEU A 287 12.83 -21.52 4.55
N GLU A 288 12.31 -20.38 4.11
CA GLU A 288 12.07 -19.19 4.93
C GLU A 288 10.59 -18.81 4.81
N VAL A 289 9.87 -18.69 5.92
CA VAL A 289 8.43 -18.36 5.93
C VAL A 289 8.21 -17.01 6.61
N LEU A 290 7.52 -16.09 5.94
CA LEU A 290 7.06 -14.86 6.57
C LEU A 290 5.76 -15.14 7.34
N TRP A 291 5.80 -15.02 8.66
CA TRP A 291 4.65 -15.20 9.55
C TRP A 291 4.21 -13.87 10.16
N SER A 292 2.92 -13.54 10.03
CA SER A 292 2.35 -12.28 10.52
C SER A 292 1.30 -12.46 11.63
N GLY A 293 1.10 -13.66 12.18
CA GLY A 293 -0.01 -13.97 13.09
C GLY A 293 -1.42 -14.02 12.45
N GLY A 294 -1.57 -13.41 11.26
CA GLY A 294 -2.79 -13.41 10.47
C GLY A 294 -3.19 -14.80 9.95
N ILE A 295 -4.45 -14.94 9.57
CA ILE A 295 -5.08 -16.21 9.15
C ILE A 295 -4.29 -16.85 7.99
N ASP A 296 -3.86 -16.06 7.01
CA ASP A 296 -3.24 -16.56 5.77
C ASP A 296 -1.82 -17.07 6.02
N SER A 297 -1.00 -16.28 6.73
CA SER A 297 0.36 -16.68 7.07
C SER A 297 0.40 -17.81 8.10
N THR A 298 -0.58 -17.87 9.02
CA THR A 298 -0.67 -18.94 10.01
C THR A 298 -1.12 -20.25 9.37
N SER A 299 -2.14 -20.24 8.52
CA SER A 299 -2.60 -21.45 7.80
C SER A 299 -1.54 -21.99 6.83
N LEU A 300 -0.79 -21.11 6.16
CA LEU A 300 0.43 -21.46 5.41
C LEU A 300 1.45 -22.16 6.31
N LEU A 301 1.80 -21.56 7.45
CA LEU A 301 2.82 -22.10 8.35
C LEU A 301 2.39 -23.43 8.95
N VAL A 302 1.11 -23.59 9.29
CA VAL A 302 0.47 -24.86 9.65
C VAL A 302 0.68 -25.92 8.56
N ALA A 303 0.44 -25.59 7.29
CA ALA A 303 0.64 -26.52 6.18
C ALA A 303 2.12 -26.94 6.03
N MET A 304 3.05 -25.98 6.15
CA MET A 304 4.49 -26.26 6.13
C MET A 304 4.92 -27.16 7.29
N LEU A 305 4.40 -26.93 8.51
CA LEU A 305 4.67 -27.78 9.66
C LEU A 305 4.08 -29.19 9.51
N ARG A 306 2.87 -29.33 8.94
CA ARG A 306 2.27 -30.64 8.61
C ARG A 306 3.10 -31.43 7.60
N ALA A 307 3.69 -30.75 6.61
CA ALA A 307 4.53 -31.37 5.59
C ALA A 307 5.94 -31.74 6.10
N LEU A 308 6.54 -30.91 6.96
CA LEU A 308 7.88 -31.15 7.54
C LEU A 308 7.85 -32.15 8.69
N TYR A 309 6.78 -32.16 9.50
CA TYR A 309 6.64 -32.96 10.72
C TYR A 309 5.32 -33.77 10.68
N PRO A 310 5.18 -34.73 9.75
CA PRO A 310 3.98 -35.54 9.63
C PRO A 310 3.73 -36.33 10.92
N GLY A 311 2.58 -36.08 11.54
CA GLY A 311 2.17 -36.69 12.82
C GLY A 311 2.37 -35.81 14.06
N TRP A 312 3.24 -34.79 14.02
CA TRP A 312 3.42 -33.88 15.15
C TRP A 312 2.21 -32.93 15.32
N ARG A 313 1.79 -32.68 16.56
CA ARG A 313 0.73 -31.73 16.94
C ARG A 313 1.01 -31.11 18.32
N PRO A 314 0.70 -29.83 18.55
CA PRO A 314 1.06 -29.15 19.81
C PRO A 314 0.32 -29.65 21.07
N TRP A 315 -0.87 -30.27 20.98
CA TRP A 315 -1.55 -30.90 22.13
C TRP A 315 -1.19 -32.37 22.34
N ASN A 316 -0.41 -32.99 21.44
CA ASN A 316 -0.12 -34.42 21.54
C ASN A 316 1.22 -34.62 22.26
N SER A 317 1.16 -34.73 23.58
CA SER A 317 2.32 -34.96 24.47
C SER A 317 3.14 -36.19 24.10
N ASP A 318 2.50 -37.19 23.51
CA ASP A 318 3.09 -38.51 23.28
C ASP A 318 3.89 -38.54 21.96
N THR A 319 3.62 -37.60 21.04
CA THR A 319 4.49 -37.31 19.90
C THR A 319 5.59 -36.32 20.30
N GLY A 320 6.57 -36.81 21.07
CA GLY A 320 7.81 -36.08 21.28
C GLY A 320 8.51 -35.74 19.94
N PHE A 321 9.42 -34.77 19.95
CA PHE A 321 10.23 -34.39 18.77
C PHE A 321 11.28 -35.45 18.34
N GLU A 322 10.99 -36.73 18.57
CA GLU A 322 11.79 -37.88 18.13
C GLU A 322 11.54 -38.26 16.65
N GLY A 323 11.14 -37.27 15.84
CA GLY A 323 11.32 -37.34 14.39
C GLY A 323 12.81 -37.51 14.07
N ASP A 324 13.14 -38.51 13.25
CA ASP A 324 14.52 -38.95 13.05
C ASP A 324 15.44 -37.79 12.62
N LYS A 325 16.27 -37.31 13.57
CA LYS A 325 17.20 -36.17 13.39
C LYS A 325 18.16 -36.34 12.21
N LYS A 326 18.28 -37.54 11.64
CA LYS A 326 19.06 -37.86 10.44
C LYS A 326 18.41 -37.43 9.12
N HIS A 327 17.11 -37.09 9.10
CA HIS A 327 16.34 -36.86 7.87
C HIS A 327 15.82 -35.42 7.66
N HIS A 328 16.25 -34.45 8.49
CA HIS A 328 15.83 -33.04 8.38
C HIS A 328 17.00 -32.12 7.96
N PRO A 329 17.47 -32.17 6.70
CA PRO A 329 18.71 -31.50 6.26
C PRO A 329 18.64 -29.96 6.13
N ALA A 330 17.46 -29.35 6.30
CA ALA A 330 17.30 -27.90 6.29
C ALA A 330 16.17 -27.48 7.24
N GLY A 331 16.52 -27.04 8.45
CA GLY A 331 15.56 -26.43 9.38
C GLY A 331 14.90 -25.19 8.76
N MET A 332 13.60 -25.06 8.92
CA MET A 332 12.83 -23.93 8.38
C MET A 332 13.09 -22.67 9.21
N ILE A 333 13.29 -21.54 8.55
CA ILE A 333 13.31 -20.23 9.18
C ILE A 333 11.87 -19.68 9.20
N VAL A 334 11.41 -19.22 10.35
CA VAL A 334 10.18 -18.44 10.49
C VAL A 334 10.57 -17.00 10.82
N ARG A 335 10.21 -16.06 9.94
CA ARG A 335 10.45 -14.63 10.13
C ARG A 335 9.20 -13.94 10.62
N CYS A 336 9.29 -13.24 11.75
CA CYS A 336 8.15 -12.57 12.37
C CYS A 336 8.54 -11.27 13.11
N SER A 337 7.61 -10.31 13.14
CA SER A 337 7.74 -9.05 13.89
C SER A 337 7.08 -9.14 15.27
N ALA A 338 7.29 -8.13 16.12
CA ALA A 338 6.55 -8.00 17.38
C ALA A 338 5.03 -7.97 17.16
N ASP A 339 4.54 -7.24 16.15
CA ASP A 339 3.12 -7.21 15.78
C ASP A 339 2.59 -8.60 15.39
N SER A 340 3.43 -9.44 14.78
CA SER A 340 3.06 -10.80 14.38
C SER A 340 2.80 -11.70 15.60
N ILE A 341 3.62 -11.53 16.64
CA ILE A 341 3.48 -12.21 17.92
C ILE A 341 2.25 -11.67 18.67
N VAL A 342 2.03 -10.35 18.69
CA VAL A 342 0.82 -9.73 19.27
C VAL A 342 -0.45 -10.17 18.54
N GLU A 343 -0.39 -10.38 17.22
CA GLU A 343 -1.54 -10.79 16.40
C GLU A 343 -1.97 -12.25 16.65
N TYR A 344 -1.04 -13.13 17.07
CA TYR A 344 -1.36 -14.50 17.52
C TYR A 344 -0.35 -15.06 18.56
N PRO A 345 -0.42 -14.64 19.83
CA PRO A 345 0.61 -14.95 20.83
C PRO A 345 0.62 -16.44 21.23
N TRP A 346 -0.56 -17.06 21.36
CA TRP A 346 -0.67 -18.48 21.70
C TRP A 346 0.10 -19.36 20.72
N PHE A 347 0.05 -19.07 19.41
CA PHE A 347 0.76 -19.84 18.40
C PHE A 347 2.28 -19.66 18.49
N HIS A 348 2.74 -18.44 18.78
CA HIS A 348 4.16 -18.21 19.05
C HIS A 348 4.63 -19.02 20.27
N GLU A 349 3.90 -18.95 21.38
CA GLU A 349 4.27 -19.57 22.66
C GLU A 349 4.15 -21.11 22.68
N ASN A 350 3.10 -21.66 22.06
CA ASN A 350 2.76 -23.09 22.17
C ASN A 350 3.12 -23.91 20.92
N VAL A 351 3.52 -23.25 19.82
CA VAL A 351 3.95 -23.92 18.57
C VAL A 351 5.38 -23.53 18.22
N LEU A 352 5.66 -22.23 18.05
CA LEU A 352 6.95 -21.78 17.51
C LEU A 352 8.11 -21.86 18.51
N LEU A 353 7.93 -21.39 19.74
CA LEU A 353 8.98 -21.48 20.77
C LEU A 353 9.40 -22.93 21.06
N PRO A 354 8.48 -23.91 21.29
CA PRO A 354 8.87 -25.31 21.48
C PRO A 354 9.59 -25.93 20.27
N LEU A 355 9.16 -25.61 19.05
CA LEU A 355 9.85 -26.04 17.81
C LEU A 355 11.26 -25.42 17.71
N HIS A 356 11.42 -24.18 18.17
CA HIS A 356 12.70 -23.48 18.13
C HIS A 356 13.68 -24.00 19.18
N GLU A 357 13.22 -24.19 20.41
CA GLU A 357 13.99 -24.79 21.51
C GLU A 357 14.40 -26.24 21.20
N ALA A 358 13.56 -27.00 20.50
CA ALA A 358 13.89 -28.34 20.00
C ALA A 358 14.90 -28.33 18.83
N GLY A 359 15.21 -27.16 18.25
CA GLY A 359 16.07 -27.00 17.08
C GLY A 359 15.43 -27.45 15.76
N ALA A 360 14.10 -27.60 15.72
CA ALA A 360 13.37 -27.99 14.51
C ALA A 360 13.20 -26.79 13.54
N ILE A 361 12.99 -25.58 14.08
CA ILE A 361 12.92 -24.33 13.33
C ILE A 361 13.88 -23.28 13.90
N THR A 362 14.21 -22.28 13.09
CA THR A 362 14.84 -21.04 13.55
C THR A 362 13.82 -19.92 13.51
N ILE A 363 13.63 -19.20 14.61
CA ILE A 363 12.87 -17.94 14.61
C ILE A 363 13.88 -16.81 14.35
N GLU A 364 13.69 -16.05 13.27
CA GLU A 364 14.46 -14.83 12.98
C GLU A 364 13.53 -13.61 13.11
N PRO A 365 13.96 -12.50 13.74
CA PRO A 365 13.15 -11.29 13.75
C PRO A 365 12.98 -10.74 12.33
N LEU A 366 11.86 -10.10 12.07
CA LEU A 366 11.61 -9.28 10.87
C LEU A 366 11.44 -7.85 11.35
N ALA A 367 12.44 -7.00 11.12
CA ALA A 367 12.59 -5.74 11.83
C ALA A 367 11.54 -4.71 11.42
N ASP A 368 11.27 -4.58 10.11
CA ASP A 368 10.31 -3.61 9.57
C ASP A 368 9.83 -3.95 8.13
N ALA A 369 8.93 -3.10 7.63
CA ALA A 369 8.45 -3.11 6.25
C ALA A 369 9.54 -2.89 5.19
N GLU A 370 10.67 -2.28 5.57
CA GLU A 370 11.80 -2.05 4.68
C GLU A 370 12.59 -3.34 4.44
N GLU A 371 12.80 -4.16 5.47
CA GLU A 371 13.42 -5.48 5.35
C GLU A 371 12.58 -6.43 4.48
N VAL A 372 11.24 -6.38 4.61
CA VAL A 372 10.33 -7.09 3.68
C VAL A 372 10.59 -6.67 2.23
N SER A 373 10.79 -5.37 2.01
CA SER A 373 11.19 -4.81 0.71
C SER A 373 12.69 -4.96 0.38
N LYS A 374 13.38 -5.92 0.98
CA LYS A 374 14.75 -6.36 0.60
C LYS A 374 14.88 -7.88 0.53
N LEU A 375 13.78 -8.64 0.66
CA LEU A 375 13.80 -10.11 0.57
C LEU A 375 14.28 -10.63 -0.80
N TRP A 376 14.16 -9.83 -1.86
CA TRP A 376 14.74 -10.13 -3.18
C TRP A 376 16.29 -10.04 -3.21
N GLU A 377 16.92 -9.50 -2.16
CA GLU A 377 18.38 -9.40 -1.97
C GLU A 377 18.91 -10.56 -1.13
N ALA A 378 18.02 -11.34 -0.50
CA ALA A 378 18.38 -12.51 0.28
C ALA A 378 19.14 -13.54 -0.59
N PRO A 379 20.11 -14.29 -0.02
CA PRO A 379 20.91 -15.26 -0.76
C PRO A 379 20.07 -16.27 -1.56
N SER A 380 20.58 -16.71 -2.72
CA SER A 380 19.96 -17.76 -3.54
C SER A 380 19.84 -19.13 -2.84
N SER A 381 20.46 -19.30 -1.68
CA SER A 381 20.29 -20.44 -0.79
C SER A 381 19.00 -20.41 0.05
N ARG A 382 18.19 -19.34 0.00
CA ARG A 382 16.88 -19.26 0.67
C ARG A 382 15.73 -19.23 -0.35
N MET A 383 14.62 -19.89 -0.02
CA MET A 383 13.32 -19.76 -0.70
C MET A 383 12.34 -19.12 0.29
N THR A 384 11.95 -17.87 0.03
CA THR A 384 11.05 -17.11 0.91
C THR A 384 9.61 -17.36 0.50
N ILE A 385 8.80 -17.88 1.42
CA ILE A 385 7.40 -18.24 1.23
C ILE A 385 6.51 -17.27 2.00
N THR A 386 5.47 -16.75 1.34
CA THR A 386 4.62 -15.69 1.90
C THR A 386 3.14 -16.04 1.82
N GLY A 387 2.35 -15.52 2.77
CA GLY A 387 0.88 -15.65 2.81
C GLY A 387 0.13 -14.82 1.76
N GLU A 388 0.86 -14.24 0.79
CA GLU A 388 0.27 -13.43 -0.26
C GLU A 388 -0.66 -14.23 -1.18
N CYS A 389 -1.59 -13.52 -1.81
CA CYS A 389 -2.73 -14.07 -2.56
C CYS A 389 -3.77 -14.84 -1.71
N GLY A 390 -3.56 -14.99 -0.39
CA GLY A 390 -4.53 -15.61 0.52
C GLY A 390 -5.84 -14.82 0.63
N ASP A 391 -5.80 -13.48 0.67
CA ASP A 391 -7.01 -12.65 0.53
C ASP A 391 -7.70 -12.91 -0.82
N GLN A 392 -6.96 -13.08 -1.90
CA GLN A 392 -7.50 -13.06 -3.26
C GLN A 392 -8.52 -14.19 -3.47
N ILE A 393 -8.23 -15.41 -3.03
CA ILE A 393 -9.14 -16.55 -3.17
C ILE A 393 -10.37 -16.49 -2.24
N PHE A 394 -10.36 -15.67 -1.19
CA PHE A 394 -11.46 -15.55 -0.21
C PHE A 394 -12.34 -14.30 -0.41
N GLY A 395 -11.73 -13.13 -0.59
CA GLY A 395 -12.42 -11.85 -0.58
C GLY A 395 -11.52 -10.67 -0.21
N SER A 396 -12.01 -9.44 -0.38
CA SER A 396 -11.25 -8.24 -0.06
C SER A 396 -11.50 -7.81 1.40
N GLN A 397 -10.54 -7.12 2.03
CA GLN A 397 -10.80 -6.36 3.27
C GLN A 397 -11.99 -5.39 3.09
N LEU A 398 -12.28 -4.97 1.85
CA LEU A 398 -13.41 -4.11 1.50
C LEU A 398 -14.78 -4.70 1.90
N LEU A 399 -14.87 -6.03 2.12
CA LEU A 399 -16.06 -6.68 2.68
C LEU A 399 -16.37 -6.21 4.11
N GLU A 400 -15.37 -5.76 4.87
CA GLU A 400 -15.52 -5.24 6.24
C GLU A 400 -16.44 -4.00 6.30
N ALA A 401 -16.52 -3.24 5.20
CA ALA A 401 -17.38 -2.07 5.07
C ALA A 401 -18.89 -2.37 5.19
N ALA A 402 -19.30 -3.64 5.05
CA ALA A 402 -20.67 -4.07 5.32
C ALA A 402 -20.99 -4.23 6.83
N PHE A 403 -19.98 -4.21 7.71
CA PHE A 403 -20.12 -4.41 9.16
C PHE A 403 -19.77 -3.16 9.96
N VAL A 404 -18.86 -2.34 9.45
CA VAL A 404 -18.42 -1.10 10.07
C VAL A 404 -19.02 0.07 9.29
N LYS A 405 -19.73 0.96 9.99
CA LYS A 405 -20.26 2.19 9.39
C LYS A 405 -19.11 3.00 8.79
N SER A 406 -19.11 3.13 7.47
CA SER A 406 -18.02 3.70 6.68
C SER A 406 -18.58 4.64 5.59
N GLU A 407 -17.69 5.22 4.78
CA GLU A 407 -18.08 6.03 3.62
C GLU A 407 -18.85 5.21 2.56
N LEU A 408 -18.73 3.88 2.58
CA LEU A 408 -19.40 2.96 1.65
C LEU A 408 -20.80 2.59 2.14
N THR A 409 -21.64 3.62 2.34
CA THR A 409 -22.96 3.51 2.97
C THR A 409 -23.83 2.42 2.35
N ALA A 410 -23.89 2.31 1.02
CA ALA A 410 -24.66 1.28 0.34
C ALA A 410 -24.24 -0.18 0.68
N LEU A 411 -22.96 -0.44 0.97
CA LEU A 411 -22.51 -1.77 1.42
C LEU A 411 -22.94 -2.06 2.87
N TYR A 412 -22.93 -1.03 3.72
CA TYR A 412 -23.36 -1.13 5.13
C TYR A 412 -24.89 -1.29 5.26
N GLU A 413 -25.67 -0.54 4.49
CA GLU A 413 -27.14 -0.52 4.59
C GLU A 413 -27.83 -1.72 3.95
N HIS A 414 -27.30 -2.21 2.82
CA HIS A 414 -27.88 -3.35 2.10
C HIS A 414 -27.20 -4.69 2.42
N GLY A 415 -25.97 -4.67 2.92
CA GLY A 415 -25.20 -5.87 3.28
C GLY A 415 -24.66 -6.64 2.06
N LEU A 416 -23.95 -7.74 2.36
CA LEU A 416 -23.21 -8.49 1.34
C LEU A 416 -24.07 -9.39 0.43
N ASP A 417 -25.26 -9.80 0.90
CA ASP A 417 -26.20 -10.65 0.14
C ASP A 417 -27.02 -9.89 -0.92
N ALA A 418 -27.11 -8.56 -0.80
CA ALA A 418 -27.92 -7.75 -1.71
C ALA A 418 -27.32 -7.71 -3.13
N PRO A 419 -28.14 -7.46 -4.17
CA PRO A 419 -27.66 -7.41 -5.55
C PRO A 419 -26.50 -6.45 -5.73
N TRP A 420 -25.47 -6.86 -6.47
CA TRP A 420 -24.26 -6.03 -6.63
C TRP A 420 -24.54 -4.67 -7.30
N GLN A 421 -25.58 -4.60 -8.13
CA GLN A 421 -26.02 -3.37 -8.80
C GLN A 421 -26.64 -2.35 -7.83
N ASP A 422 -27.21 -2.82 -6.72
CA ASP A 422 -27.85 -1.99 -5.69
C ASP A 422 -26.89 -1.65 -4.53
N THR A 423 -25.73 -2.31 -4.47
CA THR A 423 -24.70 -2.16 -3.44
C THR A 423 -23.41 -1.56 -3.99
N VAL A 424 -22.62 -2.34 -4.72
CA VAL A 424 -21.28 -1.95 -5.20
C VAL A 424 -21.37 -0.80 -6.19
N LEU A 425 -22.30 -0.85 -7.14
CA LEU A 425 -22.52 0.26 -8.08
C LEU A 425 -23.07 1.51 -7.38
N HIS A 426 -23.92 1.37 -6.35
CA HIS A 426 -24.36 2.51 -5.54
C HIS A 426 -23.19 3.11 -4.74
N ALA A 427 -22.32 2.30 -4.13
CA ALA A 427 -21.10 2.79 -3.48
C ALA A 427 -20.17 3.52 -4.47
N LEU A 428 -20.03 3.06 -5.70
CA LEU A 428 -19.28 3.75 -6.76
C LEU A 428 -19.92 5.10 -7.18
N LEU A 429 -21.25 5.19 -7.16
CA LEU A 429 -21.99 6.44 -7.40
C LEU A 429 -21.83 7.42 -6.22
N ASP A 430 -21.95 6.94 -4.98
CA ASP A 430 -21.82 7.73 -3.74
C ASP A 430 -20.41 8.32 -3.60
N MET A 431 -19.38 7.56 -3.98
CA MET A 431 -17.99 8.03 -4.04
C MET A 431 -17.70 8.98 -5.22
N GLY A 432 -18.65 9.19 -6.13
CA GLY A 432 -18.45 9.98 -7.35
C GLY A 432 -17.50 9.36 -8.37
N ILE A 433 -17.17 8.06 -8.23
CA ILE A 433 -16.32 7.30 -9.16
C ILE A 433 -17.09 7.02 -10.46
N VAL A 434 -18.37 6.69 -10.34
CA VAL A 434 -19.31 6.63 -11.46
C VAL A 434 -20.25 7.84 -11.35
N ARG A 435 -20.56 8.49 -12.47
CA ARG A 435 -21.57 9.55 -12.48
C ARG A 435 -22.98 8.96 -12.68
N PRO A 436 -24.03 9.55 -12.07
CA PRO A 436 -25.40 9.11 -12.27
C PRO A 436 -25.84 9.04 -13.75
N ASP A 437 -25.41 10.00 -14.57
CA ASP A 437 -25.69 10.04 -16.02
C ASP A 437 -24.86 9.02 -16.84
N TYR A 438 -23.83 8.42 -16.24
CA TYR A 438 -22.97 7.40 -16.85
C TYR A 438 -23.33 5.97 -16.39
N LYS A 439 -24.31 5.79 -15.49
CA LYS A 439 -24.69 4.49 -14.89
C LYS A 439 -24.86 3.38 -15.93
N GLU A 440 -25.68 3.61 -16.96
CA GLU A 440 -25.96 2.60 -17.99
C GLU A 440 -24.75 2.33 -18.90
N ARG A 441 -23.93 3.36 -19.20
CA ARG A 441 -22.67 3.20 -19.96
C ARG A 441 -21.68 2.35 -19.18
N TRP A 442 -21.52 2.61 -17.89
CA TRP A 442 -20.68 1.82 -16.99
C TRP A 442 -21.18 0.38 -16.88
N LEU A 443 -22.48 0.18 -16.70
CA LEU A 443 -23.09 -1.17 -16.67
C LEU A 443 -22.88 -1.93 -17.98
N HIS A 444 -22.97 -1.27 -19.14
CA HIS A 444 -22.69 -1.89 -20.43
C HIS A 444 -21.21 -2.29 -20.57
N TRP A 445 -20.29 -1.40 -20.19
CA TRP A 445 -18.84 -1.65 -20.19
C TRP A 445 -18.43 -2.79 -19.25
N PHE A 446 -19.00 -2.83 -18.04
CA PHE A 446 -18.58 -3.75 -16.99
C PHE A 446 -19.19 -5.17 -17.14
N ARG A 447 -20.34 -5.28 -17.79
CA ARG A 447 -21.10 -6.54 -17.92
C ARG A 447 -20.29 -7.71 -18.51
N PRO A 448 -19.51 -7.56 -19.60
CA PRO A 448 -18.69 -8.65 -20.13
C PRO A 448 -17.69 -9.22 -19.11
N PHE A 449 -17.12 -8.38 -18.24
CA PHE A 449 -16.22 -8.80 -17.17
C PHE A 449 -16.94 -9.57 -16.06
N VAL A 450 -18.18 -9.16 -15.72
CA VAL A 450 -19.05 -9.90 -14.80
C VAL A 450 -19.44 -11.27 -15.38
N GLU A 451 -19.76 -11.32 -16.67
CA GLU A 451 -20.16 -12.54 -17.39
C GLU A 451 -18.99 -13.51 -17.65
N LYS A 452 -17.73 -13.03 -17.64
CA LYS A 452 -16.52 -13.88 -17.73
C LYS A 452 -16.16 -14.56 -16.39
N CYS A 453 -16.86 -14.24 -15.29
CA CYS A 453 -16.64 -14.91 -14.00
C CYS A 453 -16.97 -16.42 -14.09
N PRO A 454 -16.13 -17.32 -13.52
CA PRO A 454 -16.39 -18.77 -13.50
C PRO A 454 -17.58 -19.17 -12.60
N LEU A 455 -18.12 -18.21 -11.84
CA LEU A 455 -19.30 -18.32 -11.00
C LEU A 455 -20.32 -17.25 -11.38
N ARG A 456 -21.61 -17.51 -11.17
CA ARG A 456 -22.66 -16.53 -11.40
C ARG A 456 -22.59 -15.45 -10.32
N ILE A 457 -22.27 -14.22 -10.72
CA ILE A 457 -22.30 -13.05 -9.83
C ILE A 457 -23.74 -12.56 -9.68
N VAL A 458 -24.23 -12.55 -8.44
CA VAL A 458 -25.54 -12.05 -8.03
C VAL A 458 -25.39 -11.00 -6.93
N SER A 459 -24.65 -11.32 -5.88
CA SER A 459 -24.52 -10.54 -4.65
C SER A 459 -23.32 -9.59 -4.66
N ALA A 460 -23.31 -8.63 -3.72
CA ALA A 460 -22.15 -7.79 -3.46
C ALA A 460 -20.90 -8.60 -3.08
N PHE A 461 -21.08 -9.69 -2.32
CA PHE A 461 -20.00 -10.63 -1.97
C PHE A 461 -19.36 -11.23 -3.22
N ASP A 462 -20.18 -11.76 -4.14
CA ASP A 462 -19.70 -12.42 -5.37
C ASP A 462 -18.85 -11.43 -6.20
N LEU A 463 -19.32 -10.19 -6.37
CA LEU A 463 -18.62 -9.20 -7.17
C LEU A 463 -17.33 -8.71 -6.49
N LEU A 464 -17.36 -8.46 -5.17
CA LEU A 464 -16.18 -8.00 -4.43
C LEU A 464 -15.12 -9.09 -4.34
N TRP A 465 -15.51 -10.36 -4.27
CA TRP A 465 -14.60 -11.50 -4.45
C TRP A 465 -14.05 -11.57 -5.89
N TRP A 466 -14.90 -11.43 -6.91
CA TRP A 466 -14.45 -11.52 -8.31
C TRP A 466 -13.47 -10.41 -8.69
N LEU A 467 -13.73 -9.15 -8.33
CA LEU A 467 -12.79 -8.04 -8.50
C LEU A 467 -11.46 -8.30 -7.79
N ASN A 468 -11.50 -8.95 -6.63
CA ASN A 468 -10.30 -9.29 -5.87
C ASN A 468 -9.45 -10.39 -6.55
N VAL A 469 -10.08 -11.44 -7.09
CA VAL A 469 -9.38 -12.49 -7.88
C VAL A 469 -8.92 -11.96 -9.24
N ALA A 470 -9.82 -11.35 -10.01
CA ALA A 470 -9.57 -11.02 -11.40
C ALA A 470 -8.71 -9.75 -11.56
N CYS A 471 -8.86 -8.75 -10.67
CA CYS A 471 -8.23 -7.45 -10.87
C CYS A 471 -7.15 -7.08 -9.83
N LYS A 472 -7.23 -7.58 -8.59
CA LYS A 472 -6.26 -7.22 -7.52
C LYS A 472 -5.08 -8.21 -7.37
N TRP A 473 -5.24 -9.44 -7.86
CA TRP A 473 -4.25 -10.53 -7.75
C TRP A 473 -2.84 -10.14 -8.16
N GLN A 474 -2.66 -9.58 -9.35
CA GLN A 474 -1.32 -9.25 -9.85
C GLN A 474 -0.65 -8.17 -9.00
N THR A 475 -1.39 -7.13 -8.59
CA THR A 475 -0.88 -6.09 -7.68
C THR A 475 -0.41 -6.68 -6.34
N VAL A 476 -1.09 -7.70 -5.84
CA VAL A 476 -0.69 -8.41 -4.61
C VAL A 476 0.54 -9.30 -4.84
N CYS A 477 0.67 -9.97 -5.99
CA CYS A 477 1.91 -10.66 -6.35
C CYS A 477 3.10 -9.69 -6.45
N LEU A 478 2.87 -8.49 -7.01
CA LEU A 478 3.93 -7.53 -7.27
C LEU A 478 4.30 -6.67 -6.05
N ARG A 479 3.46 -6.54 -5.02
CA ARG A 479 3.68 -5.57 -3.91
C ARG A 479 4.94 -5.83 -3.08
N LEU A 480 5.43 -7.07 -3.04
CA LEU A 480 6.71 -7.38 -2.38
C LEU A 480 7.94 -7.00 -3.21
N PHE A 481 7.78 -6.43 -4.40
CA PHE A 481 8.86 -5.96 -5.28
C PHE A 481 8.84 -4.43 -5.49
N GLN A 482 8.08 -3.68 -4.69
CA GLN A 482 7.82 -2.24 -4.86
C GLN A 482 9.07 -1.35 -5.09
N ARG A 483 10.22 -1.67 -4.48
CA ARG A 483 11.46 -0.89 -4.68
C ARG A 483 12.36 -1.42 -5.82
N ARG A 484 12.11 -2.60 -6.42
CA ARG A 484 12.79 -3.03 -7.66
C ARG A 484 12.37 -2.14 -8.85
N PRO A 485 13.29 -1.55 -9.62
CA PRO A 485 12.94 -0.78 -10.82
C PRO A 485 12.56 -1.69 -11.99
N ARG A 486 13.09 -2.92 -11.99
CA ARG A 486 12.82 -3.97 -12.98
C ARG A 486 12.85 -5.32 -12.28
N LEU A 487 11.98 -6.22 -12.69
CA LEU A 487 11.93 -7.60 -12.19
C LEU A 487 12.71 -8.53 -13.12
N CYS A 488 13.28 -9.60 -12.57
CA CYS A 488 13.69 -10.75 -13.35
C CYS A 488 12.98 -12.02 -12.87
N TRP A 489 12.95 -13.05 -13.73
CA TRP A 489 12.33 -14.33 -13.38
C TRP A 489 12.97 -15.00 -12.15
N ALA A 490 14.23 -14.69 -11.83
CA ALA A 490 14.89 -15.20 -10.62
C ALA A 490 14.44 -14.50 -9.33
N ASP A 491 13.89 -13.28 -9.39
CA ASP A 491 13.23 -12.64 -8.24
C ASP A 491 11.89 -13.34 -7.95
N LEU A 492 11.10 -13.59 -9.01
CA LEU A 492 9.80 -14.27 -8.95
C LEU A 492 9.92 -15.77 -8.57
N ASP A 493 11.02 -16.43 -8.92
CA ASP A 493 11.27 -17.83 -8.55
C ASP A 493 11.73 -17.98 -7.08
N ARG A 494 12.27 -16.91 -6.47
CA ARG A 494 12.78 -16.88 -5.07
C ARG A 494 11.69 -16.54 -4.05
N ILE A 495 10.88 -15.52 -4.29
CA ILE A 495 9.76 -15.15 -3.43
C ILE A 495 8.52 -15.88 -3.94
N VAL A 496 8.03 -16.84 -3.15
CA VAL A 496 6.93 -17.73 -3.52
C VAL A 496 5.70 -17.39 -2.70
N HIS A 497 4.66 -16.91 -3.37
CA HIS A 497 3.37 -16.73 -2.71
C HIS A 497 2.69 -18.11 -2.59
N PHE A 498 2.30 -18.49 -1.38
CA PHE A 498 1.82 -19.85 -1.11
C PHE A 498 0.52 -20.13 -1.87
N PHE A 499 -0.42 -19.17 -1.82
CA PHE A 499 -1.75 -19.25 -2.43
C PHE A 499 -1.78 -18.97 -3.94
N GLN A 500 -0.64 -18.55 -4.53
CA GLN A 500 -0.49 -18.29 -5.95
C GLN A 500 -0.29 -19.61 -6.72
N THR A 501 -1.37 -20.38 -6.85
CA THR A 501 -1.44 -21.55 -7.73
C THR A 501 -2.79 -21.60 -8.45
N GLU A 502 -2.85 -22.42 -9.50
CA GLU A 502 -4.11 -22.74 -10.15
C GLU A 502 -5.04 -23.52 -9.20
N ASP A 503 -4.55 -24.52 -8.46
CA ASP A 503 -5.37 -25.30 -7.52
C ASP A 503 -6.14 -24.42 -6.51
N PHE A 504 -5.53 -23.35 -6.00
CA PHE A 504 -6.21 -22.41 -5.10
C PHE A 504 -7.27 -21.55 -5.81
N GLN A 505 -7.02 -21.17 -7.07
CA GLN A 505 -8.00 -20.46 -7.90
C GLN A 505 -9.18 -21.37 -8.25
N GLN A 506 -8.92 -22.59 -8.73
CA GLN A 506 -9.95 -23.59 -9.01
C GLN A 506 -10.77 -23.94 -7.76
N TRP A 507 -10.13 -24.13 -6.60
CA TRP A 507 -10.83 -24.28 -5.31
C TRP A 507 -11.81 -23.13 -5.07
N SER A 508 -11.40 -21.89 -5.34
CA SER A 508 -12.24 -20.71 -5.16
C SER A 508 -13.38 -20.58 -6.19
N PHE A 509 -13.34 -21.34 -7.30
CA PHE A 509 -14.33 -21.36 -8.39
C PHE A 509 -15.40 -22.45 -8.25
N VAL A 510 -15.32 -23.27 -7.20
CA VAL A 510 -16.36 -24.24 -6.85
C VAL A 510 -17.46 -23.52 -6.04
N PRO A 511 -18.76 -23.61 -6.42
CA PRO A 511 -19.85 -22.87 -5.76
C PRO A 511 -19.94 -23.15 -4.25
N GLU A 512 -19.78 -24.40 -3.85
CA GLU A 512 -19.84 -24.86 -2.47
C GLU A 512 -18.70 -24.26 -1.64
N ASN A 513 -17.49 -24.23 -2.20
CA ASN A 513 -16.35 -23.56 -1.59
C ASN A 513 -16.54 -22.04 -1.55
N HIS A 514 -17.19 -21.43 -2.57
CA HIS A 514 -17.47 -20.00 -2.58
C HIS A 514 -18.37 -19.58 -1.42
N ALA A 515 -19.45 -20.33 -1.16
CA ALA A 515 -20.30 -20.13 0.01
C ALA A 515 -19.54 -20.39 1.33
N ALA A 516 -18.68 -21.42 1.37
CA ALA A 516 -17.91 -21.76 2.55
C ALA A 516 -16.88 -20.68 2.96
N LYS A 517 -16.46 -19.77 2.07
CA LYS A 517 -15.54 -18.66 2.38
C LYS A 517 -16.06 -17.74 3.50
N MET A 518 -17.37 -17.56 3.61
CA MET A 518 -18.03 -16.74 4.63
C MET A 518 -19.48 -17.21 4.91
N PRO A 519 -19.69 -18.26 5.73
CA PRO A 519 -21.01 -18.90 5.88
C PRO A 519 -22.14 -18.02 6.45
N ASP A 520 -21.85 -16.91 7.12
CA ASP A 520 -22.86 -15.92 7.54
C ASP A 520 -22.39 -14.52 7.14
N HIS A 521 -22.87 -14.04 5.99
CA HIS A 521 -22.62 -12.71 5.44
C HIS A 521 -23.05 -11.54 6.36
N ARG A 522 -23.64 -11.81 7.53
CA ARG A 522 -23.95 -10.82 8.59
C ARG A 522 -22.97 -10.86 9.77
N LYS A 523 -21.95 -11.72 9.74
CA LYS A 523 -20.95 -11.89 10.81
C LYS A 523 -19.53 -11.94 10.25
N TRP A 524 -18.79 -10.85 10.42
CA TRP A 524 -17.38 -10.74 10.00
C TRP A 524 -16.47 -11.84 10.60
N SER A 525 -16.80 -12.37 11.79
CA SER A 525 -16.08 -13.50 12.38
C SER A 525 -16.17 -14.80 11.59
N THR A 526 -17.14 -14.96 10.67
CA THR A 526 -17.22 -16.14 9.78
C THR A 526 -16.40 -15.99 8.50
N TYR A 527 -15.78 -14.82 8.26
CA TYR A 527 -14.89 -14.63 7.11
C TYR A 527 -13.64 -15.51 7.23
N LYS A 528 -13.26 -16.15 6.12
CA LYS A 528 -12.16 -17.14 6.02
C LYS A 528 -12.36 -18.39 6.89
N GLN A 529 -13.60 -18.77 7.15
CA GLN A 529 -13.98 -19.97 7.91
C GLN A 529 -13.11 -21.21 7.58
N PRO A 530 -12.88 -21.60 6.31
CA PRO A 530 -12.15 -22.83 5.99
C PRO A 530 -10.66 -22.80 6.37
N LEU A 531 -10.01 -21.62 6.37
CA LEU A 531 -8.63 -21.49 6.85
C LEU A 531 -8.58 -21.54 8.38
N LYS A 532 -9.60 -20.99 9.06
CA LYS A 532 -9.71 -21.09 10.52
C LYS A 532 -9.96 -22.53 10.97
N GLU A 533 -10.78 -23.28 10.26
CA GLU A 533 -11.00 -24.71 10.49
C GLU A 533 -9.71 -25.52 10.30
N TYR A 534 -8.94 -25.21 9.25
CA TYR A 534 -7.64 -25.84 9.01
C TYR A 534 -6.58 -25.49 10.07
N ILE A 535 -6.60 -24.25 10.58
CA ILE A 535 -5.77 -23.85 11.74
C ILE A 535 -6.26 -24.60 12.99
N LEU A 536 -7.55 -24.62 13.29
CA LEU A 536 -8.13 -25.29 14.46
C LEU A 536 -7.82 -26.80 14.48
N ASP A 537 -7.88 -27.47 13.33
CA ASP A 537 -7.44 -28.88 13.19
C ASP A 537 -5.96 -29.07 13.57
N PHE A 538 -5.12 -28.05 13.40
CA PHE A 538 -3.70 -28.06 13.75
C PHE A 538 -3.34 -27.38 15.08
N THR A 539 -4.21 -26.60 15.71
CA THR A 539 -3.93 -25.90 17.00
C THR A 539 -4.82 -26.36 18.16
N GLN A 540 -6.02 -26.85 17.89
CA GLN A 540 -7.12 -27.01 18.85
C GLN A 540 -7.49 -25.71 19.61
N ASP A 541 -7.00 -24.57 19.14
CA ASP A 541 -7.25 -23.24 19.70
C ASP A 541 -8.61 -22.71 19.25
N LYS A 542 -9.63 -23.07 20.04
CA LYS A 542 -11.00 -22.62 19.85
C LYS A 542 -11.15 -21.11 20.05
N GLU A 543 -10.33 -20.48 20.88
CA GLU A 543 -10.41 -19.05 21.13
C GLU A 543 -10.00 -18.25 19.88
N TYR A 544 -8.90 -18.63 19.23
CA TYR A 544 -8.53 -18.06 17.94
C TYR A 544 -9.61 -18.31 16.89
N PHE A 545 -10.10 -19.55 16.76
CA PHE A 545 -11.15 -19.90 15.79
C PHE A 545 -12.39 -18.99 15.91
N GLU A 546 -12.93 -18.85 17.13
CA GLU A 546 -14.14 -18.08 17.42
C GLU A 546 -13.93 -16.57 17.35
N LYS A 547 -12.82 -16.06 17.91
CA LYS A 547 -12.61 -14.61 18.12
C LYS A 547 -11.77 -13.93 17.06
N LYS A 548 -10.95 -14.66 16.28
CA LYS A 548 -10.04 -14.03 15.31
C LYS A 548 -10.81 -13.31 14.22
N LEU A 549 -10.72 -11.97 14.19
CA LEU A 549 -11.16 -11.18 13.05
C LEU A 549 -10.03 -11.02 12.03
N LYS A 550 -10.40 -10.70 10.79
CA LYS A 550 -9.44 -10.39 9.73
C LYS A 550 -8.94 -8.96 9.89
N ALA A 551 -7.66 -8.82 10.24
CA ALA A 551 -6.95 -7.55 10.21
C ALA A 551 -6.30 -7.29 8.83
N GLY A 552 -6.11 -6.01 8.49
CA GLY A 552 -5.36 -5.59 7.32
C GLY A 552 -3.85 -5.60 7.58
N SER A 553 -3.15 -6.65 7.14
CA SER A 553 -1.69 -6.72 7.20
C SER A 553 -1.03 -5.92 6.06
N LEU A 554 0.19 -5.42 6.31
CA LEU A 554 1.05 -4.69 5.37
C LEU A 554 0.52 -3.31 4.90
N CYS A 555 -0.41 -2.68 5.63
CA CYS A 555 -0.84 -1.30 5.36
C CYS A 555 0.34 -0.31 5.34
N GLN A 556 1.33 -0.49 6.23
CA GLN A 556 2.51 0.36 6.35
C GLN A 556 3.50 0.22 5.17
N VAL A 557 3.55 -0.94 4.47
CA VAL A 557 4.41 -1.10 3.29
C VAL A 557 3.96 -0.14 2.17
N ASN A 558 2.65 0.02 2.01
CA ASN A 558 2.06 0.92 1.02
C ASN A 558 2.10 2.41 1.44
N ASP A 559 2.36 2.72 2.71
CA ASP A 559 2.38 4.10 3.22
C ASP A 559 3.68 4.85 2.82
N ALA A 560 4.67 4.10 2.32
CA ALA A 560 5.77 4.64 1.51
C ALA A 560 5.25 5.10 0.13
N SER A 561 4.51 6.22 0.14
CA SER A 561 3.79 6.93 -0.94
C SER A 561 4.52 7.21 -2.27
N ARG A 562 5.74 6.69 -2.46
CA ARG A 562 6.57 6.82 -3.67
C ARG A 562 6.72 5.52 -4.48
N PHE A 563 6.30 4.36 -3.94
CA PHE A 563 6.64 3.05 -4.52
C PHE A 563 5.45 2.20 -4.96
N VAL A 564 4.24 2.75 -5.05
CA VAL A 564 3.09 1.94 -5.47
C VAL A 564 3.21 1.54 -6.94
N ILE A 565 3.33 0.23 -7.17
CA ILE A 565 3.36 -0.40 -8.49
C ILE A 565 1.97 -0.29 -9.13
N LEU A 566 1.89 0.40 -10.27
CA LEU A 566 0.72 0.41 -11.16
C LEU A 566 0.58 -0.92 -11.92
N GLY A 567 1.72 -1.52 -12.28
CA GLY A 567 1.81 -2.77 -13.00
C GLY A 567 3.23 -2.96 -13.53
N ILE A 568 3.36 -3.72 -14.61
CA ILE A 568 4.62 -3.91 -15.34
C ILE A 568 4.38 -3.83 -16.85
N ASP A 569 5.44 -3.50 -17.59
CA ASP A 569 5.46 -3.60 -19.05
C ASP A 569 5.90 -5.00 -19.53
N ASP A 570 5.98 -5.15 -20.85
CA ASP A 570 6.39 -6.37 -21.56
C ASP A 570 7.87 -6.75 -21.33
N LYS A 571 8.69 -5.80 -20.85
CA LYS A 571 10.11 -5.96 -20.53
C LYS A 571 10.37 -6.21 -19.04
N LEU A 572 9.30 -6.39 -18.25
CA LEU A 572 9.27 -6.53 -16.79
C LEU A 572 9.79 -5.28 -16.03
N ASN A 573 9.74 -4.09 -16.65
CA ASN A 573 9.99 -2.84 -15.95
C ASN A 573 8.80 -2.54 -15.03
N VAL A 574 9.10 -2.07 -13.82
CA VAL A 574 8.08 -1.76 -12.81
C VAL A 574 7.48 -0.39 -13.09
N LEU A 575 6.21 -0.35 -13.46
CA LEU A 575 5.49 0.89 -13.71
C LEU A 575 5.08 1.50 -12.37
N ARG A 576 5.62 2.67 -12.03
CA ARG A 576 5.30 3.42 -10.80
C ARG A 576 4.69 4.77 -11.12
N PHE A 577 3.90 5.29 -10.17
CA PHE A 577 3.48 6.69 -10.22
C PHE A 577 4.69 7.64 -10.18
N GLY A 578 4.63 8.71 -10.96
CA GLY A 578 5.69 9.72 -11.04
C GLY A 578 6.93 9.33 -11.85
N GLN A 579 7.12 8.05 -12.19
CA GLN A 579 8.18 7.63 -13.11
C GLN A 579 7.70 7.76 -14.56
N THR A 580 8.25 8.73 -15.29
CA THR A 580 8.11 8.78 -16.74
C THR A 580 8.87 7.62 -17.35
N CYS A 581 8.15 6.72 -18.03
CA CYS A 581 8.75 5.65 -18.82
C CYS A 581 9.41 6.25 -20.07
N CYS A 582 10.67 6.68 -19.93
CA CYS A 582 11.56 6.94 -21.06
C CYS A 582 11.88 5.60 -21.73
N LEU A 583 10.94 5.09 -22.54
CA LEU A 583 11.17 3.89 -23.33
C LEU A 583 12.26 4.17 -24.37
N PRO A 584 13.42 3.48 -24.31
CA PRO A 584 14.28 3.37 -25.48
C PRO A 584 13.62 2.39 -26.45
N VAL A 585 13.49 2.82 -27.70
CA VAL A 585 13.08 2.02 -28.86
C VAL A 585 14.26 1.98 -29.83
#